data_AF-A0A6J6FYG2-F1
#
_entry.id   AF-A0A6J6FYG2-F1
#
_cell.length_a   1.000
_cell.length_b   1.000
_cell.length_c   1.000
_cell.angle_alpha   90.00
_cell.angle_beta   90.00
_cell.angle_gamma   90.00
#
_symmetry.space_group_name_H-M   'P 1'
#
loop_
_entity.id
_entity.type
_entity.pdbx_description
1 polymer ?
#
loop_
_entity_poly.entity_id
_entity_poly.type
_entity_poly.pdbx_seq_one_letter_code
_entity_poly.pdbx_strand_id
1 'polypeptide(L)'
;MGSGLIYLIIVGMWISYFLPRWVSNHEEVSGKSVERFKNSMAAVAQSSGVPTEVELALENEHQLLMRRIAFTSLFMLLIISGTLSMLKLLSPIAILLPVSGLVLFVVHVRRQITALNSVARTQRIISNNSNEPTSTNYAELISNSKITVEKRVQSTAQFAVSDEWIPLADRVERISQELSGITLLPKGSSQTRETWEPQNVPLPTYVSAPKAITPKRIIDLTIPGAWSEEQEKLRAVLDAVAPTRDQIFDQELANQAAESLRQSRAANE
;
A
#
# COMPACT_ATOMS: atom_id res chain seq x y z
N MET A 1 -47.63 16.03 27.62
CA MET A 1 -46.87 16.54 26.44
C MET A 1 -45.46 15.93 26.34
N GLY A 2 -45.24 14.67 26.74
CA GLY A 2 -43.89 14.05 26.78
C GLY A 2 -43.67 12.89 25.79
N SER A 3 -44.72 12.33 25.18
CA SER A 3 -44.61 11.19 24.27
C SER A 3 -43.99 11.55 22.92
N GLY A 4 -44.25 12.76 22.40
CA GLY A 4 -43.69 13.22 21.12
C GLY A 4 -42.16 13.36 21.13
N LEU A 5 -41.57 13.71 22.27
CA LEU A 5 -40.11 13.86 22.41
C LEU A 5 -39.38 12.51 22.32
N ILE A 6 -40.02 11.45 22.81
CA ILE A 6 -39.47 10.07 22.73
C ILE A 6 -39.46 9.60 21.27
N TYR A 7 -40.52 9.87 20.50
CA TYR A 7 -40.54 9.54 19.07
C TYR A 7 -39.48 10.31 18.27
N LEU A 8 -39.23 11.58 18.59
CA LEU A 8 -38.16 12.36 17.95
C LEU A 8 -36.77 11.76 18.20
N ILE A 9 -36.50 11.28 19.42
CA ILE A 9 -35.23 10.61 19.75
C ILE A 9 -35.09 9.30 18.97
N ILE A 10 -36.14 8.48 18.91
CA ILE A 10 -36.13 7.21 18.18
C ILE A 10 -35.93 7.43 16.68
N VAL A 11 -36.63 8.42 16.10
CA VAL A 11 -36.47 8.79 14.68
C VAL A 11 -35.06 9.31 14.40
N GLY A 12 -34.49 10.11 15.31
CA GLY A 12 -33.10 10.57 15.20
C GLY A 12 -32.11 9.41 15.20
N MET A 13 -32.29 8.43 16.09
CA MET A 13 -31.46 7.22 16.13
C MET A 13 -31.60 6.39 14.86
N TRP A 14 -32.83 6.24 14.34
CA TRP A 14 -33.09 5.55 13.07
C TRP A 14 -32.42 6.24 11.89
N ILE A 15 -32.55 7.56 11.76
CA ILE A 15 -31.90 8.34 10.71
C ILE A 15 -30.39 8.19 10.81
N SER A 16 -29.80 8.27 12.01
CA SER A 16 -28.36 8.12 12.19
C SER A 16 -27.82 6.75 11.74
N TYR A 17 -28.60 5.68 11.91
CA TYR A 17 -28.17 4.33 11.53
C TYR A 17 -28.50 3.98 10.08
N PHE A 18 -29.71 4.33 9.61
CA PHE A 18 -30.18 3.93 8.29
C PHE A 18 -29.76 4.89 7.18
N LEU A 19 -29.61 6.19 7.44
CA LEU A 19 -29.24 7.17 6.39
C LEU A 19 -27.87 6.86 5.77
N PRO A 20 -26.80 6.60 6.54
CA PRO A 20 -25.49 6.29 5.95
C PRO A 20 -25.52 4.98 5.15
N ARG A 21 -26.22 3.98 5.67
CA ARG A 21 -26.33 2.65 5.04
C ARG A 21 -27.15 2.66 3.76
N TRP A 22 -28.23 3.46 3.71
CA TRP A 22 -29.08 3.61 2.53
C TRP A 22 -28.36 4.34 1.40
N VAL A 23 -27.67 5.44 1.72
CA VAL A 23 -26.86 6.21 0.75
C VAL A 23 -25.74 5.34 0.18
N SER A 24 -25.01 4.60 1.02
CA SER A 24 -23.92 3.73 0.57
C SER A 24 -24.41 2.66 -0.44
N ASN A 25 -25.55 2.03 -0.18
CA ASN A 25 -26.08 0.99 -1.06
C ASN A 25 -26.59 1.52 -2.41
N HIS A 26 -27.18 2.73 -2.45
CA HIS A 26 -27.69 3.31 -3.70
C HIS A 26 -26.57 3.81 -4.61
N GLU A 27 -25.43 4.21 -4.04
CA GLU A 27 -24.27 4.62 -4.81
C GLU A 27 -23.55 3.45 -5.51
N GLU A 28 -23.64 2.23 -4.99
CA GLU A 28 -23.00 1.05 -5.59
C GLU A 28 -23.72 0.54 -6.84
N VAL A 29 -25.04 0.67 -6.88
CA VAL A 29 -25.88 0.10 -7.96
C VAL A 29 -26.04 1.06 -9.15
N SER A 30 -25.95 2.38 -8.94
CA SER A 30 -26.40 3.36 -9.94
C SER A 30 -25.33 4.02 -10.82
N GLY A 31 -24.02 3.82 -10.59
CA GLY A 31 -23.01 4.51 -11.42
C GLY A 31 -21.56 4.10 -11.20
N LYS A 32 -21.20 3.72 -9.97
CA LYS A 32 -19.82 3.31 -9.64
C LYS A 32 -19.35 2.07 -10.42
N SER A 33 -20.24 1.17 -10.83
CA SER A 33 -19.88 -0.03 -11.62
C SER A 33 -19.41 0.33 -13.04
N VAL A 34 -20.07 1.29 -13.69
CA VAL A 34 -19.72 1.76 -15.04
C VAL A 34 -18.42 2.55 -15.01
N GLU A 35 -18.26 3.42 -14.02
CA GLU A 35 -17.01 4.16 -13.80
C GLU A 35 -15.83 3.21 -13.50
N ARG A 36 -16.04 2.18 -12.68
CA ARG A 36 -15.03 1.14 -12.42
C ARG A 36 -14.66 0.36 -13.66
N PHE A 37 -15.64 -0.01 -14.49
CA PHE A 37 -15.38 -0.67 -15.76
C PHE A 37 -14.58 0.22 -16.71
N LYS A 38 -15.01 1.48 -16.88
CA LYS A 38 -14.32 2.47 -17.72
C LYS A 38 -12.90 2.74 -17.25
N ASN A 39 -12.69 2.84 -15.93
CA ASN A 39 -11.36 2.99 -15.32
C ASN A 39 -10.50 1.74 -15.51
N SER A 40 -11.08 0.53 -15.38
CA SER A 40 -10.35 -0.72 -15.62
C SER A 40 -9.98 -0.92 -17.08
N MET A 41 -10.87 -0.56 -18.02
CA MET A 41 -10.60 -0.54 -19.45
C MET A 41 -9.54 0.50 -19.80
N ALA A 42 -9.61 1.71 -19.22
CA ALA A 42 -8.61 2.75 -19.42
C ALA A 42 -7.22 2.31 -18.92
N ALA A 43 -7.15 1.67 -17.76
CA ALA A 43 -5.92 1.12 -17.21
C ALA A 43 -5.31 -0.01 -18.05
N VAL A 44 -6.14 -0.73 -18.82
CA VAL A 44 -5.69 -1.80 -19.74
C VAL A 44 -5.32 -1.24 -21.11
N ALA A 45 -6.04 -0.23 -21.60
CA ALA A 45 -5.88 0.31 -22.94
C ALA A 45 -4.57 1.08 -23.12
N GLN A 46 -4.10 1.77 -22.07
CA GLN A 46 -2.84 2.51 -22.08
C GLN A 46 -2.24 2.44 -20.68
N SER A 47 -0.91 2.39 -20.57
CA SER A 47 -0.13 2.46 -19.34
C SER A 47 -0.26 3.80 -18.59
N SER A 48 -1.42 4.45 -18.66
CA SER A 48 -1.69 5.78 -18.17
C SER A 48 -2.96 5.70 -17.35
N GLY A 49 -2.86 5.26 -16.10
CA GLY A 49 -3.92 5.45 -15.09
C GLY A 49 -4.12 6.93 -14.72
N VAL A 50 -3.47 7.84 -15.44
CA VAL A 50 -3.45 9.27 -15.23
C VAL A 50 -4.33 9.90 -16.33
N PRO A 51 -5.44 10.57 -15.96
CA PRO A 51 -6.30 11.24 -16.93
C PRO A 51 -5.49 12.26 -17.73
N THR A 52 -5.83 12.48 -18.99
CA THR A 52 -5.14 13.49 -19.82
C THR A 52 -5.46 14.91 -19.32
N GLU A 53 -4.59 15.89 -19.60
CA GLU A 53 -4.85 17.28 -19.19
C GLU A 53 -6.18 17.81 -19.74
N VAL A 54 -6.55 17.40 -20.96
CA VAL A 54 -7.81 17.75 -21.61
C VAL A 54 -9.02 17.13 -20.89
N GLU A 55 -8.91 15.88 -20.48
CA GLU A 55 -9.99 15.18 -19.76
C GLU A 55 -10.24 15.79 -18.38
N LEU A 56 -9.18 16.14 -17.64
CA LEU A 56 -9.36 16.86 -16.38
C LEU A 56 -9.89 18.28 -16.57
N ALA A 57 -9.51 18.98 -17.64
CA ALA A 57 -10.07 20.29 -17.93
C ALA A 57 -11.60 20.21 -18.12
N LEU A 58 -12.07 19.24 -18.91
CA LEU A 58 -13.49 19.02 -19.15
C LEU A 58 -14.25 18.63 -17.86
N GLU A 59 -13.68 17.71 -17.08
CA GLU A 59 -14.27 17.31 -15.78
C GLU A 59 -14.33 18.48 -14.80
N ASN A 60 -13.28 19.31 -14.75
CA ASN A 60 -13.25 20.52 -13.94
C ASN A 60 -14.33 21.52 -14.38
N GLU A 61 -14.52 21.74 -15.68
CA GLU A 61 -15.56 22.62 -16.20
C GLU A 61 -16.96 22.14 -15.80
N HIS A 62 -17.25 20.85 -15.96
CA HIS A 62 -18.53 20.28 -15.55
C HIS A 62 -18.76 20.43 -14.04
N GLN A 63 -17.74 20.17 -13.22
CA GLN A 63 -17.83 20.35 -11.77
C GLN A 63 -18.00 21.82 -11.36
N LEU A 64 -17.38 22.77 -12.05
CA LEU A 64 -17.55 24.20 -11.81
C LEU A 64 -18.98 24.66 -12.11
N LEU A 65 -19.59 24.15 -13.19
CA LEU A 65 -21.00 24.44 -13.52
C LEU A 65 -21.93 23.90 -12.43
N MET A 66 -21.75 22.66 -12.00
CA MET A 66 -22.56 22.06 -10.94
C MET A 66 -22.42 22.80 -9.61
N ARG A 67 -21.20 23.19 -9.22
CA ARG A 67 -20.95 24.02 -8.03
C ARG A 67 -21.62 25.37 -8.13
N ARG A 68 -21.57 26.01 -9.30
CA ARG A 68 -22.21 27.32 -9.52
C ARG A 68 -23.73 27.20 -9.40
N ILE A 69 -24.36 26.19 -9.99
CA ILE A 69 -25.81 25.96 -9.89
C ILE A 69 -26.24 25.67 -8.45
N ALA A 70 -25.51 24.79 -7.75
CA ALA A 70 -25.78 24.47 -6.34
C ALA A 70 -25.62 25.71 -5.44
N PHE A 71 -24.58 26.51 -5.66
CA PHE A 71 -24.36 27.74 -4.91
C PHE A 71 -25.43 28.80 -5.20
N THR A 72 -25.77 29.04 -6.47
CA THR A 72 -26.76 30.06 -6.84
C THR A 72 -28.16 29.69 -6.35
N SER A 73 -28.55 28.41 -6.47
CA SER A 73 -29.84 27.94 -5.94
C SER A 73 -29.92 28.09 -4.42
N LEU A 74 -28.87 27.73 -3.68
CA LEU A 74 -28.85 27.85 -2.22
C LEU A 74 -28.77 29.30 -1.75
N PHE A 75 -28.06 30.15 -2.49
CA PHE A 75 -28.01 31.60 -2.23
C PHE A 75 -29.36 32.27 -2.54
N MET A 76 -30.02 31.90 -3.64
CA MET A 76 -31.39 32.35 -3.94
C MET A 76 -32.38 31.92 -2.86
N LEU A 77 -32.29 30.67 -2.38
CA LEU A 77 -33.07 30.19 -1.25
C LEU A 77 -32.82 31.02 0.03
N LEU A 78 -31.57 31.40 0.30
CA LEU A 78 -31.23 32.30 1.41
C LEU A 78 -31.87 33.68 1.25
N ILE A 79 -31.79 34.28 0.07
CA ILE A 79 -32.41 35.58 -0.22
C ILE A 79 -33.93 35.49 -0.06
N ILE A 80 -34.58 34.48 -0.66
CA ILE A 80 -36.03 34.29 -0.58
C ILE A 80 -36.47 34.08 0.88
N SER A 81 -35.75 33.26 1.63
CA SER A 81 -36.04 33.06 3.06
C SER A 81 -35.88 34.35 3.87
N GLY A 82 -34.84 35.14 3.55
CA GLY A 82 -34.60 36.45 4.17
C GLY A 82 -35.71 37.46 3.87
N THR A 83 -36.15 37.59 2.62
CA THR A 83 -37.24 38.51 2.24
C THR A 83 -38.56 38.11 2.87
N LEU A 84 -38.90 36.82 2.91
CA LEU A 84 -40.10 36.33 3.57
C LEU A 84 -40.09 36.58 5.09
N SER A 85 -38.93 36.45 5.73
CA SER A 85 -38.79 36.77 7.16
C SER A 85 -38.98 38.26 7.43
N MET A 86 -38.45 39.12 6.56
CA MET A 86 -38.60 40.58 6.66
C MET A 86 -40.06 41.02 6.54
N LEU A 87 -40.84 40.35 5.70
CA LEU A 87 -42.28 40.57 5.55
C LEU A 87 -43.12 39.97 6.71
N LYS A 88 -42.48 39.41 7.75
CA LYS A 88 -43.12 38.65 8.86
C LYS A 88 -44.00 37.49 8.40
N LEU A 89 -43.80 36.98 7.18
CA LEU A 89 -44.51 35.82 6.64
C LEU A 89 -43.93 34.50 7.16
N LEU A 90 -42.68 34.52 7.62
CA LEU A 90 -41.94 33.34 8.06
C LEU A 90 -41.18 33.63 9.36
N SER A 91 -41.12 32.64 10.25
CA SER A 91 -40.34 32.73 11.49
C SER A 91 -38.88 33.06 11.19
N PRO A 92 -38.23 33.98 11.94
CA PRO A 92 -36.81 34.29 11.73
C PRO A 92 -35.88 33.09 11.93
N ILE A 93 -36.33 32.07 12.68
CA ILE A 93 -35.63 30.79 12.83
C ILE A 93 -35.54 30.02 11.51
N ALA A 94 -36.46 30.24 10.57
CA ALA A 94 -36.43 29.57 9.27
C ALA A 94 -35.19 29.94 8.42
N ILE A 95 -34.55 31.09 8.68
CA ILE A 95 -33.31 31.51 8.01
C ILE A 95 -32.12 30.60 8.42
N LEU A 96 -32.17 29.92 9.56
CA LEU A 96 -31.10 28.99 9.96
C LEU A 96 -30.95 27.83 8.97
N LEU A 97 -32.04 27.41 8.30
CA LEU A 97 -32.01 26.33 7.32
C LEU A 97 -31.12 26.66 6.10
N PRO A 98 -31.36 27.73 5.31
CA PRO A 98 -30.48 28.11 4.21
C PRO A 98 -29.05 28.44 4.67
N VAL A 99 -28.89 29.08 5.84
CA VAL A 99 -27.58 29.43 6.37
C VAL A 99 -26.76 28.17 6.70
N SER A 100 -27.37 27.18 7.35
CA SER A 100 -26.69 25.91 7.66
C SER A 100 -26.30 25.15 6.39
N GLY A 101 -27.17 25.15 5.37
CA GLY A 101 -26.88 24.57 4.06
C GLY A 101 -25.67 25.22 3.39
N LEU A 102 -25.51 26.54 3.52
CA LEU A 102 -24.38 27.28 2.95
C LEU A 102 -23.06 26.90 3.63
N VAL A 103 -23.07 26.80 4.96
CA VAL A 103 -21.89 26.36 5.72
C VAL A 103 -21.47 24.95 5.33
N LEU A 104 -22.41 24.02 5.24
CA LEU A 104 -22.13 22.64 4.80
C LEU A 104 -21.61 22.59 3.37
N PHE A 105 -22.18 23.41 2.47
CA PHE A 105 -21.69 23.52 1.10
C PHE A 105 -20.24 24.00 1.03
N VAL A 106 -19.86 25.02 1.82
CA VAL A 106 -18.47 25.51 1.86
C VAL A 106 -17.52 24.41 2.34
N VAL A 107 -17.86 23.67 3.39
CA VAL A 107 -17.04 22.55 3.89
C VAL A 107 -16.92 21.46 2.81
N HIS A 108 -18.03 21.14 2.14
CA HIS A 108 -18.05 20.16 1.07
C HIS A 108 -17.17 20.57 -0.11
N VAL A 109 -17.29 21.81 -0.58
CA VAL A 109 -16.46 22.37 -1.65
C VAL A 109 -14.99 22.40 -1.25
N ARG A 110 -14.67 22.79 -0.01
CA ARG A 110 -13.28 22.80 0.48
C ARG A 110 -12.68 21.40 0.42
N ARG A 111 -13.43 20.38 0.87
CA ARG A 111 -13.01 18.98 0.81
C ARG A 111 -12.84 18.50 -0.64
N GLN A 112 -13.75 18.87 -1.54
CA GLN A 112 -13.63 18.54 -2.97
C GLN A 112 -12.39 19.17 -3.61
N ILE A 113 -12.10 20.45 -3.33
CA ILE A 113 -10.93 21.15 -3.87
C ILE A 113 -9.63 20.49 -3.39
N THR A 114 -9.55 20.09 -2.12
CA THR A 114 -8.37 19.39 -1.61
C THR A 114 -8.11 18.08 -2.37
N ALA A 115 -9.17 17.33 -2.71
CA ALA A 115 -9.06 16.10 -3.49
C ALA A 115 -8.66 16.35 -4.96
N LEU A 116 -9.15 17.43 -5.59
CA LEU A 116 -8.75 17.78 -6.95
C LEU A 116 -7.31 18.29 -7.03
N ASN A 117 -6.86 19.05 -6.03
CA ASN A 117 -5.53 19.62 -5.99
C ASN A 117 -4.43 18.55 -5.94
N SER A 118 -4.67 17.40 -5.30
CA SER A 118 -3.70 16.29 -5.30
C SER A 118 -3.56 15.64 -6.68
N VAL A 119 -4.68 15.49 -7.41
CA VAL A 119 -4.68 14.96 -8.78
C VAL A 119 -3.99 15.93 -9.74
N ALA A 120 -4.34 17.22 -9.69
CA ALA A 120 -3.74 18.25 -10.54
C ALA A 120 -2.24 18.41 -10.30
N ARG A 121 -1.77 18.28 -9.05
CA ARG A 121 -0.34 18.31 -8.71
C ARG A 121 0.41 17.14 -9.36
N THR A 122 -0.19 15.96 -9.36
CA THR A 122 0.40 14.75 -9.95
C THR A 122 0.53 14.89 -11.45
N GLN A 123 -0.49 15.41 -12.13
CA GLN A 123 -0.43 15.67 -13.57
C GLN A 123 0.65 16.66 -13.97
N ARG A 124 0.79 17.79 -13.28
CA ARG A 124 1.83 18.80 -13.59
C ARG A 124 3.25 18.22 -13.54
N ILE A 125 3.47 17.26 -12.64
CA ILE A 125 4.76 16.57 -12.52
C ILE A 125 4.99 15.64 -13.72
N ILE A 126 3.93 15.05 -14.26
CA ILE A 126 4.00 14.15 -15.42
C ILE A 126 4.19 14.94 -16.71
N SER A 127 3.40 15.98 -16.94
CA SER A 127 3.47 16.77 -18.18
C SER A 127 4.75 17.58 -18.32
N ASN A 128 5.35 18.03 -17.22
CA ASN A 128 6.63 18.74 -17.28
C ASN A 128 7.82 17.83 -17.66
N ASN A 129 7.69 16.50 -17.55
CA ASN A 129 8.77 15.54 -17.78
C ASN A 129 8.65 14.78 -19.13
N SER A 130 7.64 15.08 -19.96
CA SER A 130 7.33 14.30 -21.17
C SER A 130 8.22 14.62 -22.40
N ASN A 131 9.01 15.69 -22.37
CA ASN A 131 9.87 16.11 -23.49
C ASN A 131 11.22 15.37 -23.55
N GLU A 132 11.55 14.58 -22.53
CA GLU A 132 12.77 13.76 -22.45
C GLU A 132 12.34 12.32 -22.14
N PRO A 133 12.72 11.30 -22.94
CA PRO A 133 12.44 9.90 -22.64
C PRO A 133 13.29 9.46 -21.44
N THR A 134 12.91 9.91 -20.25
CA THR A 134 13.60 9.60 -19.02
C THR A 134 12.95 8.36 -18.40
N SER A 135 13.78 7.36 -18.16
CA SER A 135 13.49 6.12 -17.40
C SER A 135 13.08 6.36 -15.94
N THR A 136 12.70 7.59 -15.59
CA THR A 136 12.36 8.04 -14.25
C THR A 136 10.87 8.19 -14.06
N ASN A 137 10.09 7.20 -14.50
CA ASN A 137 8.69 7.07 -14.13
C ASN A 137 8.53 6.56 -12.67
N TYR A 138 9.39 7.04 -11.77
CA TYR A 138 9.34 6.72 -10.34
C TYR A 138 8.30 7.56 -9.62
N ALA A 139 7.94 8.75 -10.13
CA ALA A 139 6.92 9.59 -9.51
C ALA A 139 5.55 8.92 -9.48
N GLU A 140 5.17 8.23 -10.57
CA GLU A 140 3.93 7.45 -10.66
C GLU A 140 3.97 6.21 -9.74
N LEU A 141 5.10 5.51 -9.70
CA LEU A 141 5.29 4.36 -8.80
C LEU A 141 5.28 4.77 -7.32
N ILE A 142 5.84 5.94 -7.00
CA ILE A 142 5.83 6.51 -5.65
C ILE A 142 4.42 7.00 -5.27
N SER A 143 3.68 7.65 -6.17
CA SER A 143 2.29 8.05 -5.89
C SER A 143 1.37 6.84 -5.74
N ASN A 144 1.51 5.84 -6.62
CA ASN A 144 0.68 4.63 -6.59
C ASN A 144 1.00 3.76 -5.36
N SER A 145 2.28 3.63 -4.99
CA SER A 145 2.68 2.95 -3.75
C SER A 145 2.16 3.69 -2.53
N LYS A 146 2.25 5.03 -2.47
CA LYS A 146 1.71 5.82 -1.36
C LYS A 146 0.19 5.65 -1.21
N ILE A 147 -0.57 5.72 -2.30
CA ILE A 147 -2.02 5.49 -2.29
C ILE A 147 -2.34 4.06 -1.85
N THR A 148 -1.55 3.07 -2.29
CA THR A 148 -1.70 1.67 -1.89
C THR A 148 -1.39 1.47 -0.40
N VAL A 149 -0.36 2.14 0.13
CA VAL A 149 -0.01 2.15 1.57
C VAL A 149 -1.14 2.76 2.38
N GLU A 150 -1.64 3.94 2.02
CA GLU A 150 -2.74 4.60 2.73
C GLU A 150 -4.00 3.73 2.78
N LYS A 151 -4.38 3.12 1.65
CA LYS A 151 -5.53 2.23 1.56
C LYS A 151 -5.34 0.93 2.35
N ARG A 152 -4.13 0.35 2.31
CA ARG A 152 -3.80 -0.86 3.08
C ARG A 152 -3.78 -0.57 4.58
N VAL A 153 -3.15 0.51 5.04
CA VAL A 153 -3.16 0.94 6.44
C VAL A 153 -4.60 1.12 6.96
N GLN A 154 -5.47 1.72 6.15
CA GLN A 154 -6.86 1.91 6.52
C GLN A 154 -7.65 0.59 6.59
N SER A 155 -7.33 -0.38 5.73
CA SER A 155 -7.91 -1.74 5.81
C SER A 155 -7.34 -2.60 6.94
N THR A 156 -6.03 -2.52 7.20
CA THR A 156 -5.34 -3.29 8.25
C THR A 156 -5.72 -2.79 9.65
N ALA A 157 -6.05 -1.50 9.81
CA ALA A 157 -6.67 -1.00 11.04
C ALA A 157 -8.03 -1.68 11.35
N GLN A 158 -8.65 -2.31 10.35
CA GLN A 158 -9.94 -2.99 10.45
C GLN A 158 -9.83 -4.50 10.67
N PHE A 159 -8.66 -5.09 10.38
CA PHE A 159 -8.37 -6.51 10.57
C PHE A 159 -7.18 -6.65 11.53
N ALA A 160 -7.47 -6.87 12.81
CA ALA A 160 -6.45 -7.19 13.81
C ALA A 160 -5.76 -8.51 13.43
N VAL A 161 -4.57 -8.42 12.84
CA VAL A 161 -3.67 -9.55 12.62
C VAL A 161 -3.26 -10.08 13.99
N SER A 162 -3.83 -11.23 14.37
CA SER A 162 -3.40 -12.04 15.49
C SER A 162 -2.09 -12.73 15.10
N ASP A 163 -0.97 -12.31 15.70
CA ASP A 163 0.10 -13.17 16.23
C ASP A 163 1.42 -12.43 16.52
N GLU A 164 1.53 -11.13 16.25
CA GLU A 164 2.67 -10.33 16.73
C GLU A 164 2.24 -8.88 17.01
N TRP A 165 2.25 -8.47 18.28
CA TRP A 165 1.84 -7.12 18.67
C TRP A 165 2.96 -6.13 18.34
N ILE A 166 2.84 -5.50 17.17
CA ILE A 166 3.78 -4.48 16.71
C ILE A 166 3.12 -3.11 16.95
N PRO A 167 3.79 -2.13 17.61
CA PRO A 167 3.21 -0.81 17.85
C PRO A 167 2.81 -0.11 16.53
N LEU A 168 1.83 0.79 16.58
CA LEU A 168 1.29 1.41 15.36
C LEU A 168 2.35 2.19 14.56
N ALA A 169 3.31 2.82 15.24
CA ALA A 169 4.42 3.53 14.59
C ALA A 169 5.26 2.56 13.74
N ASP A 170 5.72 1.47 14.36
CA ASP A 170 6.54 0.45 13.69
C ASP A 170 5.79 -0.28 12.57
N ARG A 171 4.46 -0.43 12.67
CA ARG A 171 3.66 -1.02 11.57
C ARG A 171 3.63 -0.13 10.34
N VAL A 172 3.39 1.16 10.53
CA VAL A 172 3.35 2.12 9.40
C VAL A 172 4.74 2.24 8.78
N GLU A 173 5.78 2.26 9.61
CA GLU A 173 7.16 2.32 9.17
C GLU A 173 7.57 1.05 8.42
N ARG A 174 7.32 -0.14 8.97
CA ARG A 174 7.64 -1.42 8.32
C ARG A 174 6.89 -1.61 7.00
N ILE A 175 5.58 -1.31 6.97
CA ILE A 175 4.78 -1.35 5.72
C ILE A 175 5.34 -0.35 4.71
N SER A 176 5.72 0.86 5.15
CA SER A 176 6.32 1.85 4.25
C SER A 176 7.66 1.39 3.70
N GLN A 177 8.50 0.73 4.51
CA GLN A 177 9.82 0.21 4.13
C GLN A 177 9.74 -1.03 3.22
N GLU A 178 8.84 -1.99 3.52
CA GLU A 178 8.62 -3.20 2.72
C GLU A 178 7.98 -2.89 1.37
N LEU A 179 7.09 -1.88 1.29
CA LEU A 179 6.52 -1.43 0.01
C LEU A 179 7.44 -0.43 -0.72
N SER A 180 8.34 0.27 -0.03
CA SER A 180 9.37 1.11 -0.65
C SER A 180 10.54 0.27 -1.16
N GLY A 181 10.27 -0.75 -1.98
CA GLY A 181 11.28 -1.48 -2.76
C GLY A 181 11.86 -0.64 -3.90
N ILE A 182 12.07 0.67 -3.68
CA ILE A 182 12.65 1.59 -4.66
C ILE A 182 13.98 2.06 -4.08
N THR A 183 15.02 1.24 -4.25
CA THR A 183 16.39 1.67 -3.98
C THR A 183 16.72 2.80 -4.96
N LEU A 184 16.81 4.02 -4.46
CA LEU A 184 17.25 5.18 -5.24
C LEU A 184 18.73 5.00 -5.57
N LEU A 185 19.04 4.50 -6.77
CA LEU A 185 20.42 4.43 -7.23
C LEU A 185 20.92 5.85 -7.56
N PRO A 186 22.16 6.21 -7.18
CA PRO A 186 22.75 7.51 -7.47
C PRO A 186 22.79 7.76 -8.98
N LYS A 187 22.56 9.03 -9.38
CA LYS A 187 22.58 9.48 -10.77
C LYS A 187 23.97 9.19 -11.37
N GLY A 188 24.06 8.14 -12.20
CA GLY A 188 25.32 7.63 -12.76
C GLY A 188 25.29 6.12 -13.03
N SER A 189 24.49 5.36 -12.26
CA SER A 189 24.28 3.92 -12.48
C SER A 189 23.48 3.59 -13.75
N SER A 190 22.95 4.60 -14.45
CA SER A 190 22.26 4.43 -15.72
C SER A 190 23.20 4.02 -16.85
N GLN A 191 24.47 4.43 -16.82
CA GLN A 191 25.46 4.01 -17.82
C GLN A 191 25.79 2.52 -17.70
N THR A 192 25.81 1.98 -16.48
CA THR A 192 25.97 0.53 -16.22
C THR A 192 24.75 -0.29 -16.66
N ARG A 193 23.59 0.34 -16.91
CA ARG A 193 22.36 -0.34 -17.34
C ARG A 193 22.28 -0.58 -18.84
N GLU A 194 23.00 0.21 -19.63
CA GLU A 194 23.13 0.04 -21.09
C GLU A 194 24.08 -1.11 -21.46
N THR A 195 24.90 -1.58 -20.51
CA THR A 195 25.82 -2.70 -20.70
C THR A 195 25.38 -3.86 -19.82
N TRP A 196 25.02 -4.99 -20.44
CA TRP A 196 24.77 -6.21 -19.69
C TRP A 196 26.06 -6.67 -19.01
N GLU A 197 26.09 -6.67 -17.67
CA GLU A 197 27.20 -7.18 -16.87
C GLU A 197 26.78 -8.52 -16.25
N PRO A 198 27.47 -9.64 -16.55
CA PRO A 198 27.13 -10.93 -15.97
C PRO A 198 27.38 -10.92 -14.46
N GLN A 199 26.36 -11.30 -13.70
CA GLN A 199 26.53 -11.56 -12.28
C GLN A 199 27.34 -12.85 -12.10
N ASN A 200 28.46 -12.79 -11.38
CA ASN A 200 29.21 -13.99 -11.02
C ASN A 200 28.40 -14.81 -10.02
N VAL A 201 27.80 -15.89 -10.50
CA VAL A 201 27.14 -16.90 -9.65
C VAL A 201 28.21 -17.85 -9.13
N PRO A 202 28.29 -18.11 -7.81
CA PRO A 202 29.24 -19.09 -7.28
C PRO A 202 28.97 -20.48 -7.87
N LEU A 203 30.03 -21.28 -7.97
CA LEU A 203 29.92 -22.66 -8.43
C LEU A 203 28.95 -23.43 -7.52
N PRO A 204 28.04 -24.26 -8.07
CA PRO A 204 27.15 -25.07 -7.25
C PRO A 204 27.97 -26.05 -6.40
N THR A 205 27.50 -26.32 -5.18
CA THR A 205 28.19 -27.11 -4.16
C THR A 205 28.64 -28.49 -4.66
N TYR A 206 27.89 -29.11 -5.57
CA TYR A 206 28.23 -30.42 -6.14
C TYR A 206 29.51 -30.43 -6.98
N VAL A 207 30.03 -29.27 -7.40
CA VAL A 207 31.29 -29.16 -8.16
C VAL A 207 32.51 -29.25 -7.24
N SER A 208 32.43 -28.65 -6.05
CA SER A 208 33.52 -28.66 -5.06
C SER A 208 33.38 -29.78 -4.03
N ALA A 209 32.19 -30.38 -3.91
CA ALA A 209 31.95 -31.46 -2.96
C ALA A 209 32.84 -32.69 -3.27
N PRO A 210 33.41 -33.33 -2.23
CA PRO A 210 34.19 -34.55 -2.40
C PRO A 210 33.32 -35.67 -3.01
N LYS A 211 33.92 -36.45 -3.93
CA LYS A 211 33.25 -37.58 -4.58
C LYS A 211 32.77 -38.59 -3.53
N ALA A 212 31.50 -38.98 -3.60
CA ALA A 212 30.94 -39.99 -2.72
C ALA A 212 31.73 -41.31 -2.79
N ILE A 213 32.10 -41.85 -1.63
CA ILE A 213 32.81 -43.12 -1.51
C ILE A 213 31.80 -44.24 -1.74
N THR A 214 31.99 -45.05 -2.79
CA THR A 214 31.10 -46.18 -3.09
C THR A 214 31.53 -47.43 -2.31
N PRO A 215 30.65 -48.06 -1.51
CA PRO A 215 30.99 -49.29 -0.81
C PRO A 215 31.17 -50.45 -1.80
N LYS A 216 32.14 -51.33 -1.56
CA LYS A 216 32.34 -52.57 -2.31
C LYS A 216 31.20 -53.54 -1.99
N ARG A 217 30.50 -54.03 -3.02
CA ARG A 217 29.31 -54.91 -2.86
C ARG A 217 29.62 -56.40 -2.74
N ILE A 218 30.84 -56.83 -3.07
CA ILE A 218 31.23 -58.24 -3.06
C ILE A 218 32.14 -58.48 -1.86
N ILE A 219 31.69 -59.36 -0.97
CA ILE A 219 32.41 -59.79 0.23
C ILE A 219 33.15 -61.07 -0.14
N ASP A 220 34.45 -61.11 0.12
CA ASP A 220 35.20 -62.36 0.08
C ASP A 220 35.06 -63.07 1.43
N LEU A 221 34.37 -64.21 1.46
CA LEU A 221 34.14 -64.98 2.68
C LEU A 221 35.33 -65.90 3.03
N THR A 222 36.36 -65.98 2.18
CA THR A 222 37.48 -66.91 2.39
C THR A 222 38.50 -66.43 3.42
N ILE A 223 38.51 -65.13 3.75
CA ILE A 223 39.42 -64.52 4.71
C ILE A 223 38.61 -63.91 5.86
N PRO A 224 38.64 -64.47 7.09
CA PRO A 224 37.94 -63.91 8.22
C PRO A 224 38.52 -62.53 8.59
N GLY A 225 37.65 -61.55 8.83
CA GLY A 225 38.05 -60.20 9.28
C GLY A 225 38.45 -59.21 8.18
N ALA A 226 38.74 -59.66 6.95
CA ALA A 226 39.14 -58.78 5.85
C ALA A 226 38.07 -57.71 5.53
N TRP A 227 36.79 -58.10 5.57
CA TRP A 227 35.67 -57.18 5.34
C TRP A 227 35.49 -56.13 6.45
N SER A 228 35.66 -56.51 7.71
CA SER A 228 35.54 -55.57 8.84
C SER A 228 36.66 -54.54 8.85
N GLU A 229 37.90 -54.96 8.56
CA GLU A 229 39.06 -54.05 8.47
C GLU A 229 38.93 -53.06 7.31
N GLU A 230 38.45 -53.52 6.15
CA GLU A 230 38.19 -52.63 5.00
C GLU A 230 37.06 -51.65 5.29
N GLN A 231 36.00 -52.09 5.97
CA GLN A 231 34.90 -51.22 6.37
C GLN A 231 35.32 -50.17 7.40
N GLU A 232 36.20 -50.54 8.34
CA GLU A 232 36.75 -49.61 9.32
C GLU A 232 37.64 -48.55 8.66
N LYS A 233 38.47 -48.94 7.69
CA LYS A 233 39.24 -47.99 6.86
C LYS A 233 38.34 -47.04 6.06
N LEU A 234 37.26 -47.56 5.46
CA LEU A 234 36.30 -46.73 4.72
C LEU A 234 35.57 -45.74 5.63
N ARG A 235 35.21 -46.15 6.85
CA ARG A 235 34.62 -45.26 7.87
C ARG A 235 35.62 -44.18 8.30
N ALA A 236 36.87 -44.54 8.58
CA ALA A 236 37.90 -43.57 8.96
C ALA A 236 38.14 -42.51 7.87
N VAL A 237 38.10 -42.91 6.59
CA VAL A 237 38.20 -41.97 5.46
C VAL A 237 36.92 -41.11 5.35
N LEU A 238 35.75 -41.69 5.57
CA LEU A 238 34.48 -40.94 5.55
C LEU A 238 34.43 -39.91 6.68
N ASP A 239 34.84 -40.26 7.88
CA ASP A 239 34.82 -39.37 9.05
C ASP A 239 35.84 -38.22 8.91
N ALA A 240 36.94 -38.42 8.16
CA ALA A 240 37.91 -37.37 7.86
C ALA A 240 37.41 -36.37 6.80
N VAL A 241 36.46 -36.77 5.95
CA VAL A 241 35.94 -35.96 4.82
C VAL A 241 34.56 -35.38 5.12
N ALA A 242 33.77 -36.06 5.95
CA ALA A 242 32.45 -35.60 6.33
C ALA A 242 32.56 -34.39 7.27
N PRO A 243 31.82 -33.30 7.01
CA PRO A 243 31.74 -32.19 7.95
C PRO A 243 31.20 -32.71 9.28
N THR A 244 31.81 -32.28 10.38
CA THR A 244 31.34 -32.65 11.72
C THR A 244 29.93 -32.10 11.93
N ARG A 245 29.07 -32.78 12.70
CA ARG A 245 27.66 -32.38 12.91
C ARG A 245 27.49 -30.91 13.30
N ASP A 246 28.44 -30.37 14.05
CA ASP A 246 28.43 -28.99 14.54
C ASP A 246 28.84 -27.97 13.46
N GLN A 247 29.52 -28.41 12.39
CA GLN A 247 29.84 -27.61 11.19
C GLN A 247 28.69 -27.58 10.17
N ILE A 248 27.70 -28.47 10.30
CA ILE A 248 26.56 -28.56 9.38
C ILE A 248 25.52 -27.47 9.68
N PHE A 249 25.49 -26.97 10.90
CA PHE A 249 24.53 -25.95 11.33
C PHE A 249 25.25 -24.66 11.66
N ASP A 250 24.75 -23.54 11.14
CA ASP A 250 25.32 -22.19 11.31
C ASP A 250 25.22 -21.63 12.75
N GLN A 251 25.10 -22.50 13.77
CA GLN A 251 24.94 -22.11 15.17
C GLN A 251 26.16 -21.35 15.70
N GLU A 252 27.39 -21.73 15.30
CA GLU A 252 28.60 -20.99 15.68
C GLU A 252 28.64 -19.58 15.07
N LEU A 253 28.28 -19.46 13.79
CA LEU A 253 28.22 -18.17 13.09
C LEU A 253 27.14 -17.27 13.71
N ALA A 254 25.98 -17.85 14.04
CA ALA A 254 24.92 -17.16 14.75
C ALA A 254 25.34 -16.70 16.16
N ASN A 255 26.09 -17.54 16.91
CA ASN A 255 26.60 -17.19 18.23
C ASN A 255 27.64 -16.06 18.16
N GLN A 256 28.56 -16.11 17.19
CA GLN A 256 29.54 -15.04 16.96
C GLN A 256 28.87 -13.72 16.56
N ALA A 257 27.85 -13.77 15.71
CA ALA A 257 27.05 -12.59 15.36
C ALA A 257 26.32 -12.03 16.60
N ALA A 258 25.75 -12.89 17.44
CA ALA A 258 25.11 -12.47 18.68
C ALA A 258 26.10 -11.83 19.68
N GLU A 259 27.34 -12.36 19.77
CA GLU A 259 28.39 -11.80 20.60
C GLU A 259 28.90 -10.45 20.09
N SER A 260 29.10 -10.29 18.78
CA SER A 260 29.50 -9.00 18.21
C SER A 260 28.44 -7.91 18.41
N LEU A 261 27.14 -8.28 18.35
CA LEU A 261 26.04 -7.39 18.72
C LEU A 261 26.05 -7.02 20.20
N ARG A 262 26.41 -7.95 21.10
CA ARG A 262 26.55 -7.65 22.54
C ARG A 262 27.73 -6.72 22.81
N GLN A 263 28.88 -6.95 22.16
CA GLN A 263 30.07 -6.12 22.31
C GLN A 263 29.85 -4.69 21.78
N SER A 264 29.21 -4.54 20.61
CA SER A 264 28.89 -3.21 20.06
C SER A 264 27.88 -2.45 20.91
N ARG A 265 26.92 -3.13 21.55
CA ARG A 265 26.00 -2.52 22.51
C ARG A 265 26.73 -2.06 23.77
N ALA A 266 27.63 -2.87 24.32
CA ALA A 266 28.41 -2.54 25.51
C ALA A 266 29.45 -1.43 25.29
N ALA A 267 29.91 -1.22 24.05
CA ALA A 267 30.86 -0.15 23.71
C ALA A 267 30.20 1.23 23.52
N ASN A 268 28.86 1.29 23.45
CA ASN A 268 28.08 2.53 23.32
C ASN A 268 27.47 3.00 24.65
N GLU A 269 27.82 2.36 25.77
CA GLU A 269 27.57 2.82 27.15
C GLU A 269 28.86 3.39 27.76
#